data_AF-A0A0C2Y6W9-F1
#
_entry.id   AF-A0A0C2Y6W9-F1
#
_cell.length_a   1.000
_cell.length_b   1.000
_cell.length_c   1.000
_cell.angle_alpha   90.00
_cell.angle_beta   90.00
_cell.angle_gamma   90.00
#
_symmetry.space_group_name_H-M   'P 1'
#
loop_
_entity.id
_entity.type
_entity.pdbx_description
1 polymer ?
#
loop_
_entity_poly.entity_id
_entity_poly.type
_entity_poly.pdbx_seq_one_letter_code
_entity_poly.pdbx_strand_id
1 'polypeptide(L)'
;MEPEFQPSHDEINLVRLLRRIEKSVDNAEEWTPSPSLNDSDAFPEVWFNARKGIQKVKYARTLVKNIELDEFDPSPERIKRLNDFKIRLGRVDSFLKDVEQSSKPKPQRPPPILPTLPLPSVPSKSPPPPAQDAVNPTPHSSPSPKLSIHGLFINPPDAAEISPTLITSALPSLLPSNPSETALASSYSRTTFGPTPTIRRPTTTSTTSTTSKATTTTALQEELSAQLEAMAKQFKRNAIHLSTLLEKDKAAIEDTQLKLEVNHDAMQKERTRLRDHTSKNRWTTVFTLGVVLAVVLVFMLMVSVIRFS
;
A
#
# COMPACT_ATOMS: atom_id res chain seq x y z
N MET A 1 40.49 34.38 -15.19
CA MET A 1 39.57 34.17 -14.06
C MET A 1 38.56 33.15 -14.50
N GLU A 2 38.74 31.91 -14.09
CA GLU A 2 37.73 30.88 -14.30
C GLU A 2 36.56 31.16 -13.35
N PRO A 3 35.31 31.20 -13.84
CA PRO A 3 34.16 31.29 -12.96
C PRO A 3 34.11 30.01 -12.11
N GLU A 4 34.14 30.15 -10.78
CA GLU A 4 33.95 29.01 -9.90
C GLU A 4 32.56 28.40 -10.13
N PHE A 5 32.57 27.21 -10.72
CA PHE A 5 31.36 26.48 -11.07
C PHE A 5 30.76 25.89 -9.80
N GLN A 6 29.73 26.55 -9.25
CA GLN A 6 29.07 26.07 -8.07
C GLN A 6 28.15 24.89 -8.46
N PRO A 7 28.42 23.66 -7.98
CA PRO A 7 27.66 22.49 -8.40
C PRO A 7 26.20 22.64 -7.98
N SER A 8 25.28 22.44 -8.93
CA SER A 8 23.85 22.50 -8.63
C SER A 8 23.51 21.44 -7.59
N HIS A 9 22.53 21.72 -6.72
CA HIS A 9 22.10 20.79 -5.68
C HIS A 9 21.74 19.40 -6.25
N ASP A 10 21.18 19.38 -7.46
CA ASP A 10 20.82 18.18 -8.20
C ASP A 10 22.06 17.36 -8.61
N GLU A 11 23.17 18.01 -8.99
CA GLU A 11 24.43 17.35 -9.31
C GLU A 11 25.04 16.69 -8.07
N ILE A 12 25.05 17.39 -6.93
CA ILE A 12 25.55 16.83 -5.67
C ILE A 12 24.70 15.62 -5.24
N ASN A 13 23.38 15.72 -5.39
CA ASN A 13 22.47 14.63 -5.06
C ASN A 13 22.64 13.45 -6.01
N LEU A 14 22.84 13.70 -7.30
CA LEU A 14 23.13 12.66 -8.29
C LEU A 14 24.39 11.89 -7.92
N VAL A 15 25.49 12.59 -7.59
CA VAL A 15 26.76 11.95 -7.20
C VAL A 15 26.58 11.10 -5.94
N ARG A 16 25.93 11.64 -4.90
CA ARG A 16 25.67 10.90 -3.65
C ARG A 16 24.79 9.68 -3.87
N LEU A 17 23.73 9.84 -4.66
CA LEU A 17 22.79 8.77 -4.96
C LEU A 17 23.47 7.68 -5.78
N LEU A 18 24.20 8.05 -6.84
CA LEU A 18 24.91 7.10 -7.68
C LEU A 18 25.92 6.30 -6.86
N ARG A 19 26.75 6.96 -6.03
CA ARG A 19 27.68 6.27 -5.14
C ARG A 19 26.98 5.29 -4.21
N ARG A 20 25.79 5.64 -3.70
CA ARG A 20 25.00 4.75 -2.84
C ARG A 20 24.45 3.55 -3.61
N ILE A 21 23.99 3.75 -4.84
CA ILE A 21 23.48 2.65 -5.67
C ILE A 21 24.63 1.74 -6.10
N GLU A 22 25.75 2.30 -6.57
CA GLU A 22 26.97 1.55 -6.90
C GLU A 22 27.41 0.72 -5.68
N LYS A 23 27.49 1.34 -4.49
CA LYS A 23 27.82 0.62 -3.26
C LYS A 23 26.85 -0.52 -2.95
N SER A 24 25.53 -0.32 -3.11
CA SER A 24 24.58 -1.43 -2.92
C SER A 24 24.75 -2.54 -3.95
N VAL A 25 25.10 -2.21 -5.20
CA VAL A 25 25.35 -3.20 -6.25
C VAL A 25 26.63 -3.99 -5.97
N ASP A 26 27.68 -3.34 -5.49
CA ASP A 26 28.96 -3.98 -5.16
C ASP A 26 28.88 -4.89 -3.92
N ASN A 27 27.88 -4.67 -3.05
CA ASN A 27 27.63 -5.54 -1.90
C ASN A 27 27.01 -6.87 -2.34
N ALA A 28 27.84 -7.84 -2.71
CA ALA A 28 27.39 -9.17 -3.17
C ALA A 28 26.49 -9.91 -2.16
N GLU A 29 26.62 -9.61 -0.86
CA GLU A 29 25.79 -10.18 0.21
C GLU A 29 24.31 -9.75 0.10
N GLU A 30 24.00 -8.57 -0.45
CA GLU A 30 22.62 -8.08 -0.60
C GLU A 30 21.88 -8.77 -1.76
N TRP A 31 22.63 -9.34 -2.71
CA TRP A 31 22.11 -9.97 -3.93
C TRP A 31 22.17 -11.49 -3.91
N THR A 32 22.80 -12.07 -2.88
CA THR A 32 22.82 -13.52 -2.68
C THR A 32 21.73 -13.91 -1.70
N PRO A 33 20.95 -14.98 -1.95
CA PRO A 33 19.96 -15.45 -1.00
C PRO A 33 20.66 -15.81 0.30
N SER A 34 20.28 -15.16 1.41
CA SER A 34 20.88 -15.46 2.70
C SER A 34 20.68 -16.94 3.04
N PRO A 35 21.75 -17.73 3.24
CA PRO A 35 21.64 -19.17 3.51
C PRO A 35 21.05 -19.49 4.89
N SER A 36 20.68 -18.47 5.68
CA SER A 36 20.20 -18.60 7.05
C SER A 36 18.68 -18.58 7.21
N LEU A 37 17.92 -18.24 6.15
CA LEU A 37 16.46 -18.33 6.14
C LEU A 37 15.99 -19.48 5.27
N ASN A 38 14.84 -20.07 5.61
CA ASN A 38 14.15 -21.04 4.77
C ASN A 38 14.10 -20.53 3.33
N ASP A 39 14.42 -21.39 2.36
CA ASP A 39 14.49 -21.06 0.92
C ASP A 39 13.25 -20.31 0.39
N SER A 40 12.10 -20.38 1.07
CA SER A 40 10.88 -19.65 0.69
C SER A 40 10.97 -18.13 0.87
N ASP A 41 11.77 -17.64 1.81
CA ASP A 41 11.69 -16.25 2.30
C ASP A 41 12.84 -15.37 1.78
N ALA A 42 13.93 -15.97 1.29
CA ALA A 42 15.10 -15.25 0.78
C ALA A 42 14.88 -14.64 -0.63
N PHE A 43 14.14 -15.32 -1.52
CA PHE A 43 13.90 -14.83 -2.88
C PHE A 43 13.04 -13.55 -2.94
N PRO A 44 11.95 -13.40 -2.14
CA PRO A 44 11.18 -12.17 -2.10
C PRO A 44 11.98 -10.93 -1.72
N GLU A 45 12.97 -11.07 -0.83
CA GLU A 45 13.78 -9.94 -0.35
C GLU A 45 14.72 -9.41 -1.43
N VAL A 46 15.46 -10.30 -2.10
CA VAL A 46 16.36 -9.92 -3.21
C VAL A 46 15.56 -9.25 -4.34
N TRP A 47 14.40 -9.81 -4.68
CA TRP A 47 13.51 -9.23 -5.69
C TRP A 47 13.01 -7.83 -5.30
N PHE A 48 12.61 -7.64 -4.04
CA PHE A 48 12.17 -6.34 -3.55
C PHE A 48 13.30 -5.30 -3.55
N ASN A 49 14.51 -5.70 -3.14
CA ASN A 49 15.69 -4.85 -3.16
C ASN A 49 16.07 -4.45 -4.59
N ALA A 50 16.01 -5.38 -5.55
CA ALA A 50 16.23 -5.09 -6.97
C ALA A 50 15.25 -4.03 -7.48
N ARG A 51 13.95 -4.19 -7.18
CA ARG A 51 12.90 -3.25 -7.57
C ARG A 51 13.09 -1.86 -6.95
N LYS A 52 13.49 -1.80 -5.67
CA LYS A 52 13.85 -0.56 -4.97
C LYS A 52 15.07 0.10 -5.61
N GLY A 53 16.08 -0.68 -6.01
CA GLY A 53 17.23 -0.23 -6.78
C GLY A 53 16.81 0.42 -8.11
N ILE A 54 15.94 -0.24 -8.88
CA ILE A 54 15.44 0.26 -10.17
C ILE A 54 14.73 1.61 -10.00
N GLN A 55 13.94 1.78 -8.95
CA GLN A 55 13.30 3.07 -8.66
C GLN A 55 14.33 4.18 -8.37
N LYS A 56 15.38 3.89 -7.60
CA LYS A 56 16.47 4.84 -7.35
C LYS A 56 17.19 5.23 -8.65
N VAL A 57 17.43 4.26 -9.55
CA VAL A 57 18.02 4.53 -10.87
C VAL A 57 17.11 5.40 -11.73
N LYS A 58 15.79 5.17 -11.73
CA LYS A 58 14.83 6.03 -12.44
C LYS A 58 14.88 7.47 -11.94
N TYR A 59 14.90 7.65 -10.61
CA TYR A 59 15.04 8.98 -10.01
C TYR A 59 16.38 9.63 -10.37
N ALA A 60 17.49 8.88 -10.35
CA ALA A 60 18.80 9.37 -10.77
C ALA A 60 18.80 9.81 -12.26
N ARG A 61 18.10 9.10 -13.15
CA ARG A 61 17.92 9.53 -14.55
C ARG A 61 17.13 10.83 -14.66
N THR A 62 16.13 11.03 -13.81
CA THR A 62 15.40 12.30 -13.74
C THR A 62 16.32 13.44 -13.30
N LEU A 63 17.20 13.22 -12.32
CA LEU A 63 18.19 14.21 -11.91
C LEU A 63 19.13 14.58 -13.06
N VAL A 64 19.63 13.59 -13.83
CA VAL A 64 20.45 13.86 -15.03
C VAL A 64 19.71 14.75 -16.02
N LYS A 65 18.43 14.46 -16.30
CA LYS A 65 17.61 15.29 -17.20
C LYS A 65 17.39 16.70 -16.65
N ASN A 66 17.17 16.86 -15.36
CA ASN A 66 17.00 18.17 -14.75
C ASN A 66 18.27 19.01 -14.86
N ILE A 67 19.44 18.40 -14.68
CA ILE A 67 20.73 19.07 -14.85
C ILE A 67 20.94 19.49 -16.31
N GLU A 68 20.51 18.66 -17.27
CA GLU A 68 20.57 19.00 -18.71
C GLU A 68 19.62 20.14 -19.10
N LEU A 69 18.48 20.28 -18.41
CA LEU A 69 17.49 21.33 -18.68
C LEU A 69 17.84 22.68 -18.03
N ASP A 70 18.56 22.67 -16.92
CA ASP A 70 18.87 23.89 -16.15
C ASP A 70 19.99 24.73 -16.82
N GLU A 71 20.78 24.14 -17.72
CA GLU A 71 21.92 24.82 -18.34
C GLU A 71 21.72 25.05 -19.83
N PHE A 72 21.73 26.32 -20.24
CA PHE A 72 21.53 26.74 -21.62
C PHE A 72 22.78 26.54 -22.50
N ASP A 73 23.97 26.44 -21.90
CA ASP A 73 25.24 26.23 -22.63
C ASP A 73 26.25 25.40 -21.79
N PRO A 74 26.15 24.05 -21.82
CA PRO A 74 26.93 23.20 -20.94
C PRO A 74 28.41 23.14 -21.36
N SER A 75 29.30 23.36 -20.39
CA SER A 75 30.75 23.18 -20.57
C SER A 75 31.08 21.76 -21.09
N PRO A 76 32.03 21.59 -22.04
CA PRO A 76 32.39 20.29 -22.60
C PRO A 76 32.82 19.26 -21.54
N GLU A 77 33.45 19.71 -20.45
CA GLU A 77 33.80 18.84 -19.33
C GLU A 77 32.56 18.31 -18.60
N ARG A 78 31.54 19.16 -18.45
CA ARG A 78 30.29 18.78 -17.79
C ARG A 78 29.52 17.78 -18.61
N ILE A 79 29.46 17.97 -19.93
CA ILE A 79 28.86 17.00 -20.87
C ILE A 79 29.52 15.64 -20.73
N LYS A 80 30.86 15.60 -20.63
CA LYS A 80 31.61 14.36 -20.41
C LYS A 80 31.19 13.68 -19.09
N ARG A 81 31.12 14.42 -17.99
CA ARG A 81 30.67 13.89 -16.69
C ARG A 81 29.24 13.36 -16.72
N LEU A 82 28.32 14.06 -17.39
CA LEU A 82 26.93 13.62 -17.55
C LEU A 82 26.85 12.32 -18.37
N ASN A 83 27.64 12.20 -19.43
CA ASN A 83 27.74 10.96 -20.19
C ASN A 83 28.32 9.81 -19.35
N ASP A 84 29.34 10.07 -18.53
CA ASP A 84 29.89 9.08 -17.60
C ASP A 84 28.82 8.60 -16.60
N PHE A 85 28.01 9.52 -16.06
CA PHE A 85 26.88 9.17 -15.20
C PHE A 85 25.85 8.32 -15.96
N LYS A 86 25.45 8.71 -17.17
CA LYS A 86 24.51 7.92 -18.00
C LYS A 86 25.01 6.49 -18.24
N ILE A 87 26.29 6.32 -18.56
CA ILE A 87 26.90 5.01 -18.79
C ILE A 87 26.87 4.17 -17.52
N ARG A 88 27.26 4.74 -16.38
CA ARG A 88 27.23 4.06 -15.06
C ARG A 88 25.81 3.66 -14.67
N LEU A 89 24.84 4.58 -14.77
CA LEU A 89 23.43 4.30 -14.52
C LEU A 89 22.90 3.22 -15.47
N GLY A 90 23.35 3.19 -16.73
CA GLY A 90 23.00 2.16 -17.70
C GLY A 90 23.48 0.78 -17.27
N ARG A 91 24.75 0.66 -16.85
CA ARG A 91 25.32 -0.61 -16.34
C ARG A 91 24.54 -1.11 -15.11
N VAL A 92 24.29 -0.22 -14.16
CA VAL A 92 23.56 -0.54 -12.92
C VAL A 92 22.10 -0.93 -13.21
N ASP A 93 21.42 -0.24 -14.12
CA ASP A 93 20.04 -0.58 -14.53
C ASP A 93 19.97 -1.97 -15.15
N SER A 94 20.93 -2.31 -16.02
CA SER A 94 21.00 -3.64 -16.65
C SER A 94 21.22 -4.74 -15.61
N PHE A 95 22.15 -4.53 -14.66
CA PHE A 95 22.39 -5.48 -13.57
C PHE A 95 21.13 -5.69 -12.71
N LEU A 96 20.49 -4.59 -12.28
CA LEU A 96 19.31 -4.70 -11.42
C LEU A 96 18.12 -5.36 -12.13
N LYS A 97 17.98 -5.16 -13.44
CA LYS A 97 16.96 -5.85 -14.25
C LYS A 97 17.24 -7.34 -14.38
N ASP A 98 18.51 -7.71 -14.55
CA ASP A 98 18.92 -9.12 -14.60
C ASP A 98 18.67 -9.82 -13.24
N VAL A 99 18.98 -9.14 -12.14
CA VAL A 99 18.65 -9.61 -10.79
C VAL A 99 17.15 -9.68 -10.57
N GLU A 100 16.35 -8.68 -10.99
CA GLU A 100 14.90 -8.72 -10.88
C GLU A 100 14.28 -9.89 -11.67
N GLN A 101 14.81 -10.17 -12.86
CA GLN A 101 14.34 -11.28 -13.70
C GLN A 101 14.69 -12.64 -13.11
N SER A 102 15.91 -12.80 -12.59
CA SER A 102 16.38 -14.05 -11.98
C SER A 102 15.72 -14.33 -10.62
N SER A 103 15.36 -13.29 -9.86
CA SER A 103 14.73 -13.41 -8.53
C SER A 103 13.19 -13.38 -8.56
N LYS A 104 12.56 -13.27 -9.73
CA LYS A 104 11.10 -13.12 -9.84
C LYS A 104 10.39 -14.31 -9.17
N PRO A 105 9.59 -14.09 -8.10
CA PRO A 105 8.92 -15.18 -7.41
C PRO A 105 7.95 -15.87 -8.37
N LYS A 106 8.04 -17.20 -8.45
CA LYS A 106 7.10 -17.99 -9.24
C LYS A 106 5.72 -17.83 -8.60
N PRO A 107 4.69 -17.40 -9.35
CA PRO A 107 3.37 -17.21 -8.79
C PRO A 107 2.86 -18.55 -8.26
N GLN A 108 2.86 -18.71 -6.94
CA GLN A 108 2.36 -19.91 -6.29
C GLN A 108 0.85 -19.73 -6.15
N ARG A 109 0.08 -20.53 -6.88
CA ARG A 109 -1.38 -20.57 -6.70
C ARG A 109 -1.63 -21.09 -5.28
N PRO A 110 -2.41 -20.40 -4.43
CA PRO A 110 -2.71 -20.91 -3.11
C PRO A 110 -3.36 -22.29 -3.24
N PRO A 111 -3.07 -23.23 -2.30
CA PRO A 111 -3.65 -24.56 -2.36
C PRO A 111 -5.18 -24.45 -2.36
N PRO A 112 -5.88 -25.30 -3.13
CA PRO A 112 -7.34 -25.25 -3.18
C PRO A 112 -7.91 -25.45 -1.78
N ILE A 113 -8.82 -24.56 -1.38
CA ILE A 113 -9.48 -24.55 -0.04
C ILE A 113 -10.65 -25.55 0.00
N LEU A 114 -11.07 -26.06 -1.16
CA LEU A 114 -12.18 -27.00 -1.29
C LEU A 114 -12.04 -28.31 -0.48
N PRO A 115 -10.86 -28.96 -0.36
CA PRO A 115 -10.71 -30.18 0.43
C PRO A 115 -10.60 -29.92 1.94
N THR A 116 -10.43 -28.66 2.38
CA THR A 116 -10.34 -28.28 3.80
C THR A 116 -11.69 -27.89 4.39
N LEU A 117 -12.74 -27.79 3.57
CA LEU A 117 -14.10 -27.54 4.07
C LEU A 117 -14.64 -28.81 4.75
N PRO A 118 -15.07 -28.72 6.02
CA PRO A 118 -15.67 -29.86 6.71
C PRO A 118 -16.95 -30.28 6.01
N LEU A 119 -17.09 -31.57 5.72
CA LEU A 119 -18.33 -32.11 5.14
C LEU A 119 -19.48 -31.92 6.13
N PRO A 120 -20.66 -31.45 5.68
CA PRO A 120 -21.80 -31.23 6.55
C PRO A 120 -22.19 -32.55 7.24
N SER A 121 -22.21 -32.50 8.58
CA SER A 121 -22.65 -33.61 9.42
C SER A 121 -24.13 -33.87 9.14
N VAL A 122 -24.43 -35.02 8.55
CA VAL A 122 -25.81 -35.51 8.40
C VAL A 122 -26.41 -35.71 9.81
N PRO A 123 -27.56 -35.09 10.13
CA PRO A 123 -28.19 -35.27 11.42
C PRO A 123 -28.53 -36.76 11.63
N SER A 124 -27.90 -37.34 12.64
CA SER A 124 -28.16 -38.69 13.12
C SER A 124 -29.63 -38.79 13.55
N LYS A 125 -30.36 -39.72 12.92
CA LYS A 125 -31.78 -40.01 13.17
C LYS A 125 -32.06 -40.12 14.67
N SER A 126 -32.98 -39.30 15.17
CA SER A 126 -33.59 -39.45 16.49
C SER A 126 -34.46 -40.72 16.56
N PRO A 127 -34.56 -41.41 17.72
CA PRO A 127 -35.35 -42.63 17.87
C PRO A 127 -36.87 -42.34 17.96
N PRO A 128 -37.73 -43.36 17.75
CA PRO A 128 -39.18 -43.22 17.68
C PRO A 128 -39.85 -42.99 19.05
N PRO A 129 -41.06 -42.38 19.08
CA PRO A 129 -41.79 -42.07 20.32
C PRO A 129 -42.51 -43.29 20.89
N PRO A 130 -42.58 -43.46 22.23
CA PRO A 130 -43.49 -44.40 22.85
C PRO A 130 -44.91 -43.81 22.99
N ALA A 131 -45.88 -44.72 22.93
CA ALA A 131 -47.31 -44.49 22.88
C ALA A 131 -47.90 -43.85 24.15
N GLN A 132 -49.06 -43.23 23.95
CA GLN A 132 -49.92 -42.55 24.91
C GLN A 132 -50.59 -43.54 25.88
N ASP A 133 -50.92 -43.08 27.10
CA ASP A 133 -52.21 -43.39 27.73
C ASP A 133 -52.65 -42.35 28.77
N ALA A 134 -53.89 -41.88 28.54
CA ALA A 134 -54.99 -41.54 29.46
C ALA A 134 -54.93 -40.43 30.56
N VAL A 135 -55.76 -39.39 30.30
CA VAL A 135 -56.88 -38.83 31.11
C VAL A 135 -56.57 -38.06 32.43
N ASN A 136 -56.80 -36.73 32.44
CA ASN A 136 -58.01 -36.07 33.02
C ASN A 136 -58.01 -34.52 32.79
N PRO A 137 -59.16 -33.82 32.79
CA PRO A 137 -59.32 -32.44 32.33
C PRO A 137 -59.54 -31.42 33.47
N THR A 138 -59.21 -30.15 33.26
CA THR A 138 -60.06 -28.96 33.50
C THR A 138 -59.32 -27.66 33.10
N PRO A 139 -60.06 -26.56 32.82
CA PRO A 139 -59.70 -25.53 31.84
C PRO A 139 -58.92 -24.37 32.45
N HIS A 140 -58.28 -23.52 31.63
CA HIS A 140 -58.41 -22.05 31.70
C HIS A 140 -57.58 -21.38 30.58
N SER A 141 -58.33 -20.74 29.66
CA SER A 141 -58.02 -19.54 28.88
C SER A 141 -56.56 -19.15 28.56
N SER A 142 -56.26 -19.27 27.27
CA SER A 142 -55.39 -18.38 26.46
C SER A 142 -55.64 -16.89 26.75
N PRO A 143 -54.65 -15.97 26.62
CA PRO A 143 -53.93 -15.75 25.36
C PRO A 143 -52.40 -15.58 25.50
N SER A 144 -51.65 -16.16 24.57
CA SER A 144 -50.29 -15.74 24.21
C SER A 144 -50.29 -14.24 23.83
N PRO A 145 -49.17 -13.48 23.95
CA PRO A 145 -48.11 -13.61 22.94
C PRO A 145 -46.66 -13.17 23.31
N LYS A 146 -45.73 -13.60 22.45
CA LYS A 146 -44.48 -12.93 22.00
C LYS A 146 -43.29 -12.83 22.96
N LEU A 147 -42.34 -13.76 22.76
CA LEU A 147 -40.92 -13.55 23.06
C LEU A 147 -40.38 -12.37 22.23
N SER A 148 -39.80 -11.41 22.95
CA SER A 148 -39.20 -10.19 22.44
C SER A 148 -37.92 -10.50 21.66
N ILE A 149 -37.95 -10.29 20.34
CA ILE A 149 -36.77 -10.03 19.50
C ILE A 149 -36.68 -8.50 19.34
N HIS A 150 -36.33 -7.80 20.41
CA HIS A 150 -35.93 -6.39 20.34
C HIS A 150 -34.43 -6.31 20.63
N GLY A 151 -33.62 -6.40 19.57
CA GLY A 151 -32.17 -6.23 19.70
C GLY A 151 -31.36 -6.14 18.40
N LEU A 152 -31.99 -6.28 17.22
CA LEU A 152 -31.24 -6.27 15.94
C LEU A 152 -31.99 -5.57 14.80
N PHE A 153 -32.88 -4.63 15.12
CA PHE A 153 -33.39 -3.65 14.17
C PHE A 153 -32.77 -2.30 14.48
N ILE A 154 -31.69 -1.97 13.77
CA ILE A 154 -31.25 -0.58 13.61
C ILE A 154 -32.29 0.07 12.71
N ASN A 155 -33.24 0.78 13.32
CA ASN A 155 -34.06 1.74 12.58
C ASN A 155 -33.18 2.93 12.17
N PRO A 156 -33.32 3.46 10.95
CA PRO A 156 -32.67 4.69 10.53
C PRO A 156 -33.28 5.90 11.29
N PRO A 157 -32.49 6.93 11.63
CA PRO A 157 -33.05 8.20 12.09
C PRO A 157 -33.71 8.93 10.91
N ASP A 158 -34.87 9.53 11.16
CA ASP A 158 -35.63 10.33 10.21
C ASP A 158 -34.86 11.58 9.77
N ALA A 159 -34.95 11.90 8.49
CA ALA A 159 -34.26 13.01 7.85
C ALA A 159 -35.04 14.31 8.00
N ALA A 160 -35.11 14.86 9.22
CA ALA A 160 -35.57 16.23 9.44
C ALA A 160 -35.17 16.70 10.85
N GLU A 161 -33.90 17.11 11.02
CA GLU A 161 -33.49 18.23 11.87
C GLU A 161 -31.97 18.37 11.83
N ILE A 162 -31.51 19.39 11.11
CA ILE A 162 -30.12 19.81 11.05
C ILE A 162 -29.93 20.79 12.20
N SER A 163 -28.99 20.50 13.11
CA SER A 163 -28.31 21.53 13.91
C SER A 163 -26.87 21.10 14.21
N PRO A 164 -25.86 21.92 13.88
CA PRO A 164 -24.45 21.51 13.89
C PRO A 164 -23.75 21.99 15.16
N THR A 165 -23.76 21.22 16.26
CA THR A 165 -23.01 21.64 17.46
C THR A 165 -22.61 20.53 18.44
N LEU A 166 -22.49 19.26 18.04
CA LEU A 166 -22.10 18.18 18.96
C LEU A 166 -21.16 17.12 18.37
N ILE A 167 -20.19 17.50 17.52
CA ILE A 167 -19.13 16.59 17.01
C ILE A 167 -17.80 16.80 17.75
N THR A 168 -17.85 17.06 19.06
CA THR A 168 -16.68 17.11 19.94
C THR A 168 -17.03 16.44 21.26
N SER A 169 -17.01 15.11 21.29
CA SER A 169 -16.73 14.28 22.48
C SER A 169 -17.12 12.81 22.24
N ALA A 170 -16.44 12.09 21.36
CA ALA A 170 -16.40 10.62 21.37
C ALA A 170 -15.32 10.07 20.42
N LEU A 171 -14.06 10.44 20.67
CA LEU A 171 -12.90 9.68 20.20
C LEU A 171 -12.28 9.02 21.42
N PRO A 172 -12.34 7.68 21.58
CA PRO A 172 -11.36 7.01 22.40
C PRO A 172 -10.09 6.82 21.56
N SER A 173 -9.12 7.68 21.88
CA SER A 173 -7.67 7.47 21.79
C SER A 173 -7.24 6.00 21.73
N LEU A 174 -6.73 5.55 20.56
CA LEU A 174 -5.71 4.50 20.45
C LEU A 174 -4.88 4.71 19.16
N LEU A 175 -4.04 5.74 19.18
CA LEU A 175 -2.82 5.84 18.37
C LEU A 175 -1.70 6.22 19.33
N PRO A 176 -0.75 5.32 19.66
CA PRO A 176 0.49 5.74 20.29
C PRO A 176 1.46 6.26 19.22
N SER A 177 1.98 7.44 19.47
CA SER A 177 3.11 8.08 18.79
C SER A 177 4.43 7.43 19.25
N ASN A 178 5.35 7.24 18.29
CA ASN A 178 6.76 6.79 18.31
C ASN A 178 7.66 7.32 19.46
N PRO A 179 8.96 6.91 19.68
CA PRO A 179 9.81 5.84 19.08
C PRO A 179 10.73 5.05 20.09
N SER A 180 11.51 4.09 19.55
CA SER A 180 12.81 3.53 20.03
C SER A 180 12.88 2.08 20.56
N GLU A 181 13.72 1.32 19.85
CA GLU A 181 14.60 0.18 20.22
C GLU A 181 14.06 -1.11 20.91
N THR A 182 14.24 -2.21 20.16
CA THR A 182 14.77 -3.50 20.62
C THR A 182 13.92 -4.35 21.58
N ALA A 183 13.12 -5.27 21.02
CA ALA A 183 13.10 -6.68 21.42
C ALA A 183 12.21 -7.48 20.45
N LEU A 184 12.85 -8.37 19.70
CA LEU A 184 12.19 -9.47 18.99
C LEU A 184 11.73 -10.51 20.01
N ALA A 185 10.43 -10.85 19.97
CA ALA A 185 9.82 -12.16 20.27
C ALA A 185 8.44 -11.96 20.91
N SER A 186 7.41 -12.56 20.31
CA SER A 186 6.24 -13.22 20.94
C SER A 186 5.15 -13.31 19.86
N SER A 187 5.07 -14.43 19.14
CA SER A 187 4.21 -15.57 19.46
C SER A 187 2.76 -15.38 18.98
N TYR A 188 2.47 -15.92 17.80
CA TYR A 188 1.11 -16.22 17.39
C TYR A 188 0.51 -17.28 18.33
N SER A 189 -0.48 -16.87 19.12
CA SER A 189 -1.26 -17.77 19.95
C SER A 189 -2.07 -18.73 19.07
N ARG A 190 -1.62 -19.99 19.06
CA ARG A 190 -2.42 -21.16 18.72
C ARG A 190 -3.67 -21.18 19.60
N THR A 191 -4.84 -21.15 19.00
CA THR A 191 -6.05 -21.66 19.67
C THR A 191 -5.98 -23.18 19.65
N THR A 192 -5.60 -23.71 20.81
CA THR A 192 -5.57 -25.11 21.23
C THR A 192 -6.93 -25.79 21.09
N PHE A 193 -6.91 -26.97 20.47
CA PHE A 193 -7.97 -27.97 20.45
C PHE A 193 -8.32 -28.45 21.87
N GLY A 194 -9.61 -28.54 22.17
CA GLY A 194 -10.19 -29.26 23.32
C GLY A 194 -10.81 -30.61 22.89
N PRO A 195 -11.17 -31.48 23.85
CA PRO A 195 -11.01 -32.93 23.73
C PRO A 195 -12.16 -33.65 22.99
N THR A 196 -11.76 -34.71 22.28
CA THR A 196 -12.58 -35.75 21.65
C THR A 196 -13.44 -36.53 22.65
N PRO A 197 -14.75 -36.72 22.40
CA PRO A 197 -15.47 -37.89 22.87
C PRO A 197 -15.54 -38.97 21.78
N THR A 198 -14.99 -40.14 22.10
CA THR A 198 -15.22 -41.42 21.45
C THR A 198 -16.72 -41.76 21.43
N ILE A 199 -17.32 -42.19 20.31
CA ILE A 199 -18.48 -43.10 20.26
C ILE A 199 -18.59 -43.84 18.90
N ARG A 200 -18.34 -45.16 18.99
CA ARG A 200 -19.06 -46.32 18.43
C ARG A 200 -19.66 -46.29 17.01
N ARG A 201 -19.07 -47.14 16.17
CA ARG A 201 -19.59 -47.73 14.92
C ARG A 201 -20.79 -48.66 15.20
N PRO A 202 -21.88 -48.59 14.41
CA PRO A 202 -22.70 -49.75 14.12
C PRO A 202 -22.65 -50.09 12.62
N THR A 203 -22.25 -51.33 12.36
CA THR A 203 -22.58 -52.10 11.17
C THR A 203 -24.10 -52.30 11.09
N THR A 204 -24.70 -52.13 9.91
CA THR A 204 -25.73 -53.06 9.37
C THR A 204 -26.12 -52.71 7.93
N THR A 205 -26.11 -53.79 7.16
CA THR A 205 -26.52 -54.09 5.80
C THR A 205 -27.97 -53.71 5.47
N SER A 206 -28.23 -53.41 4.18
CA SER A 206 -29.49 -53.57 3.40
C SER A 206 -30.77 -52.89 3.95
N THR A 207 -31.62 -52.22 3.17
CA THR A 207 -32.51 -52.81 2.15
C THR A 207 -33.24 -51.71 1.37
N THR A 208 -33.45 -51.99 0.10
CA THR A 208 -34.36 -51.42 -0.91
C THR A 208 -35.60 -50.68 -0.40
N SER A 209 -35.80 -49.43 -0.87
CA SER A 209 -37.13 -48.81 -1.07
C SER A 209 -37.00 -47.56 -1.94
N THR A 210 -37.24 -47.74 -3.24
CA THR A 210 -37.26 -46.72 -4.30
C THR A 210 -38.69 -46.29 -4.57
N THR A 211 -39.25 -45.34 -3.80
CA THR A 211 -40.39 -44.52 -4.27
C THR A 211 -40.75 -43.27 -3.45
N SER A 212 -40.10 -42.99 -2.30
CA SER A 212 -40.39 -41.81 -1.45
C SER A 212 -39.23 -40.81 -1.32
N LYS A 213 -38.18 -40.95 -2.13
CA LYS A 213 -37.00 -40.05 -2.13
C LYS A 213 -37.12 -38.85 -3.08
N ALA A 214 -38.08 -38.85 -4.00
CA ALA A 214 -38.23 -37.77 -4.99
C ALA A 214 -38.85 -36.50 -4.39
N THR A 215 -39.78 -36.63 -3.44
CA THR A 215 -40.52 -35.50 -2.85
C THR A 215 -39.72 -34.74 -1.79
N THR A 216 -38.76 -35.40 -1.14
CA THR A 216 -37.87 -34.77 -0.16
C THR A 216 -36.71 -34.03 -0.82
N THR A 217 -36.25 -34.49 -1.99
CA THR A 217 -35.24 -33.79 -2.80
C THR A 217 -35.78 -32.50 -3.42
N THR A 218 -37.05 -32.45 -3.81
CA THR A 218 -37.67 -31.21 -4.33
C THR A 218 -37.82 -30.14 -3.26
N ALA A 219 -38.18 -30.53 -2.03
CA ALA A 219 -38.25 -29.60 -0.89
C ALA A 219 -36.86 -29.03 -0.51
N LEU A 220 -35.81 -29.85 -0.55
CA LEU A 220 -34.44 -29.41 -0.29
C LEU A 220 -33.93 -28.47 -1.41
N GLN A 221 -34.30 -28.74 -2.66
CA GLN A 221 -34.00 -27.84 -3.78
C GLN A 221 -34.71 -26.49 -3.65
N GLU A 222 -35.95 -26.45 -3.15
CA GLU A 222 -36.65 -25.20 -2.85
C GLU A 222 -35.99 -24.42 -1.70
N GLU A 223 -35.49 -25.10 -0.66
CA GLU A 223 -34.77 -24.44 0.44
C GLU A 223 -33.42 -23.86 -0.03
N LEU A 224 -32.65 -24.61 -0.83
CA LEU A 224 -31.39 -24.10 -1.40
C LEU A 224 -31.63 -22.94 -2.37
N SER A 225 -32.69 -23.00 -3.19
CA SER A 225 -33.01 -21.91 -4.10
C SER A 225 -33.44 -20.65 -3.33
N ALA A 226 -34.23 -20.80 -2.26
CA ALA A 226 -34.59 -19.71 -1.37
C ALA A 226 -33.36 -19.10 -0.66
N GLN A 227 -32.42 -19.93 -0.22
CA GLN A 227 -31.18 -19.46 0.41
C GLN A 227 -30.27 -18.73 -0.60
N LEU A 228 -30.19 -19.23 -1.83
CA LEU A 228 -29.41 -18.60 -2.90
C LEU A 228 -30.04 -17.27 -3.33
N GLU A 229 -31.37 -17.18 -3.38
CA GLU A 229 -32.09 -15.93 -3.62
C GLU A 229 -31.82 -14.91 -2.50
N ALA A 230 -31.82 -15.33 -1.24
CA ALA A 230 -31.47 -14.48 -0.10
C ALA A 230 -30.02 -13.97 -0.18
N MET A 231 -29.06 -14.84 -0.52
CA MET A 231 -27.67 -14.43 -0.73
C MET A 231 -27.51 -13.52 -1.94
N ALA A 232 -28.20 -13.78 -3.05
CA ALA A 232 -28.17 -12.92 -4.23
C ALA A 232 -28.72 -11.52 -3.92
N LYS A 233 -29.80 -11.44 -3.12
CA LYS A 233 -30.33 -10.17 -2.61
C LYS A 233 -29.33 -9.43 -1.73
N GLN A 234 -28.58 -10.14 -0.89
CA GLN A 234 -27.53 -9.55 -0.06
C GLN A 234 -26.35 -9.07 -0.91
N PHE A 235 -25.89 -9.88 -1.87
CA PHE A 235 -24.85 -9.51 -2.81
C PHE A 235 -25.24 -8.27 -3.62
N LYS A 236 -26.49 -8.19 -4.08
CA LYS A 236 -27.02 -7.00 -4.77
C LYS A 236 -27.00 -5.76 -3.88
N ARG A 237 -27.41 -5.87 -2.61
CA ARG A 237 -27.32 -4.76 -1.65
C ARG A 237 -25.87 -4.32 -1.40
N ASN A 238 -24.97 -5.29 -1.24
CA ASN A 238 -23.54 -5.02 -1.07
C ASN A 238 -22.97 -4.33 -2.32
N ALA A 239 -23.35 -4.76 -3.52
CA ALA A 239 -22.90 -4.15 -4.78
C ALA A 239 -23.38 -2.70 -4.93
N ILE A 240 -24.65 -2.41 -4.58
CA ILE A 240 -25.19 -1.04 -4.60
C ILE A 240 -24.48 -0.17 -3.55
N HIS A 241 -24.23 -0.70 -2.35
CA HIS A 241 -23.49 0.04 -1.32
C HIS A 241 -22.05 0.34 -1.79
N LEU A 242 -21.37 -0.65 -2.37
CA LEU A 242 -20.03 -0.46 -2.92
C LEU A 242 -20.01 0.57 -4.06
N SER A 243 -21.00 0.59 -4.95
CA SER A 243 -21.04 1.61 -6.01
C SER A 243 -21.20 3.02 -5.45
N THR A 244 -22.03 3.20 -4.41
CA THR A 244 -22.18 4.51 -3.74
C THR A 244 -20.93 4.93 -2.98
N LEU A 245 -20.19 3.98 -2.39
CA LEU A 245 -18.92 4.26 -1.73
C LEU A 245 -17.85 4.64 -2.77
N LEU A 246 -17.78 3.94 -3.90
CA LEU A 246 -16.86 4.25 -4.98
C LEU A 246 -17.13 5.64 -5.58
N GLU A 247 -18.40 6.04 -5.69
CA GLU A 247 -18.76 7.38 -6.17
C GLU A 247 -18.34 8.48 -5.20
N LYS A 248 -18.51 8.25 -3.89
CA LYS A 248 -18.00 9.16 -2.84
C LYS A 248 -16.48 9.23 -2.82
N ASP A 249 -15.81 8.08 -2.89
CA ASP A 249 -14.35 8.01 -2.90
C ASP A 249 -13.79 8.67 -4.16
N LYS A 250 -14.45 8.51 -5.31
CA LYS A 250 -14.09 9.21 -6.54
C LYS A 250 -14.20 10.73 -6.37
N ALA A 251 -15.29 11.22 -5.78
CA ALA A 251 -15.45 12.66 -5.51
C ALA A 251 -14.37 13.18 -4.55
N ALA A 252 -14.02 12.41 -3.51
CA ALA A 252 -12.93 12.76 -2.60
C ALA A 252 -11.57 12.79 -3.32
N ILE A 253 -11.30 11.82 -4.21
CA ILE A 253 -10.07 11.79 -5.02
C ILE A 253 -10.00 13.01 -5.93
N GLU A 254 -11.07 13.36 -6.63
CA GLU A 254 -11.12 14.54 -7.50
C GLU A 254 -10.89 15.85 -6.70
N ASP A 255 -11.48 15.99 -5.51
CA ASP A 255 -11.22 17.15 -4.63
C ASP A 255 -9.74 17.21 -4.18
N THR A 256 -9.16 16.06 -3.81
CA THR A 256 -7.73 16.01 -3.45
C THR A 256 -6.83 16.32 -4.63
N GLN A 257 -7.20 15.90 -5.85
CA GLN A 257 -6.46 16.21 -7.06
C GLN A 257 -6.51 17.72 -7.35
N LEU A 258 -7.69 18.35 -7.28
CA LEU A 258 -7.81 19.80 -7.46
C LEU A 258 -7.00 20.59 -6.43
N LYS A 259 -7.03 20.17 -5.16
CA LYS A 259 -6.21 20.80 -4.11
C LYS A 259 -4.70 20.63 -4.37
N LEU A 260 -4.30 19.47 -4.89
CA LEU A 260 -2.92 19.20 -5.25
C LEU A 260 -2.47 20.06 -6.44
N GLU A 261 -3.31 20.20 -7.46
CA GLU A 261 -3.05 21.05 -8.63
C GLU A 261 -2.91 22.51 -8.22
N VAL A 262 -3.85 23.04 -7.42
CA VAL A 262 -3.79 24.43 -6.91
C VAL A 262 -2.54 24.65 -6.05
N ASN A 263 -2.20 23.70 -5.17
CA ASN A 263 -1.00 23.81 -4.34
C ASN A 263 0.28 23.77 -5.18
N HIS A 264 0.33 22.88 -6.18
CA HIS A 264 1.46 22.75 -7.08
C HIS A 264 1.67 24.02 -7.91
N ASP A 265 0.60 24.62 -8.42
CA ASP A 265 0.67 25.90 -9.16
C ASP A 265 1.13 27.05 -8.26
N ALA A 266 0.64 27.11 -7.02
CA ALA A 266 1.12 28.08 -6.03
C ALA A 266 2.62 27.91 -5.75
N MET A 267 3.07 26.67 -5.58
CA MET A 267 4.48 26.35 -5.34
C MET A 267 5.37 26.66 -6.54
N GLN A 268 4.90 26.38 -7.77
CA GLN A 268 5.62 26.75 -8.98
C GLN A 268 5.75 28.26 -9.13
N LYS A 269 4.68 29.02 -8.84
CA LYS A 269 4.69 30.49 -8.87
C LYS A 269 5.61 31.08 -7.80
N GLU A 270 5.62 30.51 -6.61
CA GLU A 270 6.57 30.92 -5.57
C GLU A 270 8.00 30.57 -5.94
N ARG A 271 8.24 29.41 -6.55
CA ARG A 271 9.56 29.00 -7.05
C ARG A 271 10.07 29.94 -8.13
N THR A 272 9.24 30.35 -9.08
CA THR A 272 9.64 31.32 -10.11
C THR A 272 9.93 32.69 -9.50
N ARG A 273 9.07 33.18 -8.59
CA ARG A 273 9.32 34.41 -7.85
C ARG A 273 10.63 34.37 -7.06
N LEU A 274 10.88 33.29 -6.32
CA LEU A 274 12.12 33.11 -5.56
C LEU A 274 13.33 33.03 -6.49
N ARG A 275 13.20 32.37 -7.65
CA ARG A 275 14.27 32.31 -8.65
C ARG A 275 14.60 33.69 -9.20
N ASP A 276 13.59 34.51 -9.50
CA ASP A 276 13.78 35.87 -10.03
C ASP A 276 14.43 36.80 -9.00
N HIS A 277 14.07 36.66 -7.72
CA HIS A 277 14.76 37.38 -6.64
C HIS A 277 16.20 36.88 -6.44
N THR A 278 16.45 35.58 -6.59
CA THR A 278 17.79 34.99 -6.41
C THR A 278 18.73 35.35 -7.57
N SER A 279 18.24 35.35 -8.82
CA SER A 279 19.04 35.71 -10.00
C SER A 279 19.44 37.18 -10.00
N LYS A 280 18.55 38.07 -9.54
CA LYS A 280 18.82 39.51 -9.43
C LYS A 280 19.89 39.84 -8.37
N ASN A 281 19.90 39.12 -7.25
CA ASN A 281 20.90 39.30 -6.19
C ASN A 281 22.28 38.75 -6.59
N ARG A 282 22.32 37.68 -7.40
CA ARG A 282 23.60 37.17 -7.94
C ARG A 282 24.23 38.15 -8.92
N TRP A 283 23.46 38.77 -9.81
CA TRP A 283 24.00 39.69 -10.81
C TRP A 283 24.59 40.96 -10.19
N THR A 284 23.95 41.53 -9.17
CA THR A 284 24.48 42.70 -8.45
C THR A 284 25.77 42.39 -7.68
N THR A 285 25.86 41.19 -7.11
CA THR A 285 27.09 40.72 -6.43
C THR A 285 28.23 40.53 -7.43
N VAL A 286 27.98 39.94 -8.60
CA VAL A 286 28.99 39.79 -9.65
C VAL A 286 29.43 41.14 -10.21
N PHE A 287 28.49 42.06 -10.42
CA PHE A 287 28.81 43.41 -10.91
C PHE A 287 29.70 44.19 -9.93
N THR A 288 29.36 44.18 -8.64
CA THR A 288 30.18 44.81 -7.60
C THR A 288 31.58 44.19 -7.49
N LEU A 289 31.67 42.85 -7.55
CA LEU A 289 32.95 42.16 -7.59
C LEU A 289 33.79 42.60 -8.80
N GLY A 290 33.17 42.75 -9.97
CA GLY A 290 33.83 43.22 -11.19
C GLY A 290 34.38 44.64 -11.08
N VAL A 291 33.63 45.56 -10.45
CA VAL A 291 34.10 46.94 -10.20
C VAL A 291 35.31 46.95 -9.26
N VAL A 292 35.29 46.18 -8.18
CA VAL A 292 36.43 46.05 -7.25
C VAL A 292 37.65 45.51 -7.99
N LEU A 293 37.47 44.52 -8.84
CA LEU A 293 38.53 43.89 -9.64
C LEU A 293 39.17 44.86 -10.63
N ALA A 294 38.36 45.68 -11.29
CA ALA A 294 38.83 46.72 -12.20
C ALA A 294 39.69 47.77 -11.46
N VAL A 295 39.27 48.19 -10.27
CA VAL A 295 40.05 49.13 -9.43
C VAL A 295 41.41 48.51 -9.05
N VAL A 296 41.43 47.23 -8.66
CA VAL A 296 42.69 46.52 -8.36
C VAL A 296 43.60 46.43 -9.59
N LEU A 297 43.05 46.17 -10.78
CA LEU A 297 43.83 46.12 -12.02
C LEU A 297 44.44 47.49 -12.38
N VAL A 298 43.66 48.57 -12.29
CA VAL A 298 44.16 49.94 -12.54
C VAL A 298 45.26 50.30 -11.55
N PHE A 299 45.09 49.93 -10.27
CA PHE A 299 46.11 50.14 -9.25
C PHE A 299 47.41 49.37 -9.56
N MET A 300 47.30 48.08 -9.92
CA MET A 300 48.46 47.27 -10.31
C MET A 300 49.18 47.83 -11.54
N LEU A 301 48.43 48.35 -12.52
CA LEU A 301 49.01 49.03 -13.68
C LEU A 301 49.76 50.31 -13.27
N MET A 302 49.16 51.15 -12.42
CA MET A 302 49.79 52.39 -11.99
C MET A 302 51.08 52.13 -11.19
N VAL A 303 51.07 51.14 -10.29
CA VAL A 303 52.27 50.68 -9.56
C VAL A 303 53.31 50.12 -10.53
N SER A 304 52.88 49.35 -11.54
CA SER A 304 53.79 48.82 -12.55
C SER A 304 54.48 49.93 -13.35
N VAL A 305 53.75 50.98 -13.74
CA VAL A 305 54.34 52.14 -14.44
C VAL A 305 55.35 52.87 -13.56
N ILE A 306 55.03 53.12 -12.27
CA ILE A 306 55.98 53.76 -11.35
C ILE A 306 57.24 52.91 -11.15
N ARG A 307 57.10 51.58 -11.14
CA ARG A 307 58.22 50.67 -10.86
C ARG A 307 59.09 50.40 -12.10
N PHE A 308 58.53 50.51 -13.30
CA PHE A 308 59.23 50.32 -14.57
C PHE A 308 59.70 51.63 -15.24
N SER A 309 59.19 52.78 -14.81
CA SER A 309 59.71 54.10 -15.16
C SER A 309 60.86 54.48 -14.25
#